data_AF-A0A976KJD2-F1
#
_entry.id   AF-A0A976KJD2-F1
#
_cell.length_a   1.000
_cell.length_b   1.000
_cell.length_c   1.000
_cell.angle_alpha   90.00
_cell.angle_beta   90.00
_cell.angle_gamma   90.00
#
_symmetry.space_group_name_H-M   'P 1'
#
loop_
_entity.id
_entity.type
_entity.pdbx_description
1 polymer ?
#
loop_
_entity_poly.entity_id
_entity_poly.type
_entity_poly.pdbx_seq_one_letter_code
_entity_poly.pdbx_strand_id
1 'polypeptide(L)'
;MKKPLISRRPIILLSASVLLATLFLITLVLLPHGISYGIKQWILDNGGERVSIENVDFNPFTGNFAIYNLNVGKNNITPLNITEIKLHLNWLSLWSNQVLIEGVSIRGVNLLIDQSEKAYSQIGGIMLAPEPKTKTADESDSPWGLAIQFLNMRDVSIDYKIQALSSRLQIKRFEMKSLASAHPNQETIVKLDGQVDNAEIKLQGKLKPFSAEPGFTGKVEMKGVTLNKYASLLPPSISQVKGSSNIDTEFGIHLTCQADRSRLRKKALSH
;
A
#
# COMPACT_ATOMS: atom_id res chain seq x y z
N MET A 1 75.49 -2.95 9.07
CA MET A 1 74.21 -3.54 8.62
C MET A 1 73.06 -2.62 9.03
N LYS A 2 72.43 -1.91 8.08
CA LYS A 2 71.23 -1.10 8.34
C LYS A 2 70.00 -2.02 8.18
N LYS A 3 69.26 -2.26 9.28
CA LYS A 3 67.95 -2.94 9.22
C LYS A 3 66.96 -2.01 8.49
N PRO A 4 66.23 -2.48 7.47
CA PRO A 4 65.23 -1.65 6.82
C PRO A 4 64.05 -1.44 7.79
N LEU A 5 63.73 -0.16 8.04
CA LEU A 5 62.51 0.25 8.74
C LEU A 5 61.32 -0.04 7.81
N ILE A 6 60.77 -1.25 7.91
CA ILE A 6 59.48 -1.59 7.30
C ILE A 6 58.43 -0.68 7.96
N SER A 7 57.92 0.29 7.20
CA SER A 7 56.91 1.22 7.73
C SER A 7 55.67 0.42 8.15
N ARG A 8 55.16 0.63 9.37
CA ARG A 8 53.97 -0.06 9.90
C ARG A 8 52.64 0.47 9.33
N ARG A 9 52.69 1.57 8.58
CA ARG A 9 51.53 2.24 7.97
C ARG A 9 50.68 1.33 7.06
N PRO A 10 51.24 0.54 6.12
CA PRO A 10 50.45 -0.39 5.31
C PRO A 10 49.75 -1.48 6.14
N ILE A 11 50.37 -1.98 7.22
CA ILE A 11 49.78 -3.02 8.08
C ILE A 11 48.58 -2.47 8.84
N ILE A 12 48.67 -1.23 9.36
CA ILE A 12 47.57 -0.56 10.07
C ILE A 12 46.41 -0.28 9.09
N LEU A 13 46.69 0.22 7.89
CA LEU A 13 45.66 0.46 6.86
C LEU A 13 44.97 -0.83 6.42
N LEU A 14 45.71 -1.93 6.24
CA LEU A 14 45.14 -3.25 5.96
C LEU A 14 44.23 -3.74 7.10
N SER A 15 44.68 -3.65 8.36
CA SER A 15 43.86 -4.05 9.52
C SER A 15 42.57 -3.21 9.65
N ALA A 16 42.64 -1.90 9.38
CA ALA A 16 41.48 -1.02 9.41
C ALA A 16 40.49 -1.35 8.29
N SER A 17 40.99 -1.66 7.08
CA SER A 17 40.14 -2.09 5.96
C SER A 17 39.46 -3.43 6.24
N VAL A 18 40.17 -4.39 6.82
CA VAL A 18 39.60 -5.70 7.19
C VAL A 18 38.53 -5.53 8.27
N LEU A 19 38.77 -4.69 9.28
CA LEU A 19 37.80 -4.40 10.34
C LEU A 19 36.54 -3.74 9.76
N LEU A 20 36.70 -2.76 8.87
CA LEU A 20 35.58 -2.08 8.22
C LEU A 20 34.77 -3.04 7.34
N ALA A 21 35.43 -3.87 6.55
CA ALA A 21 34.76 -4.87 5.71
C ALA A 21 34.01 -5.90 6.57
N THR A 22 34.60 -6.32 7.69
CA THR A 22 33.96 -7.24 8.65
C THR A 22 32.73 -6.60 9.28
N LEU A 23 32.83 -5.35 9.73
CA LEU A 23 31.71 -4.59 10.28
C LEU A 23 30.58 -4.44 9.25
N PHE A 24 30.92 -4.10 8.01
CA PHE A 24 29.97 -3.98 6.92
C PHE A 24 29.24 -5.30 6.62
N LEU A 25 29.97 -6.42 6.60
CA LEU A 25 29.37 -7.76 6.43
C LEU A 25 28.42 -8.10 7.58
N ILE A 26 28.81 -7.81 8.83
CA ILE A 26 27.94 -8.01 9.99
C ILE A 26 26.67 -7.17 9.86
N THR A 27 26.78 -5.90 9.47
CA THR A 27 25.62 -5.04 9.24
C THR A 27 24.70 -5.63 8.17
N LEU A 28 25.25 -6.13 7.07
CA LEU A 28 24.49 -6.73 5.98
C LEU A 28 23.70 -7.97 6.44
N VAL A 29 24.29 -8.81 7.29
CA VAL A 29 23.64 -10.00 7.86
C VAL A 29 22.57 -9.65 8.89
N LEU A 30 22.78 -8.61 9.70
CA LEU A 30 21.84 -8.18 10.72
C LEU A 30 20.68 -7.34 10.17
N LEU A 31 20.84 -6.76 8.98
CA LEU A 31 19.87 -5.83 8.41
C LEU A 31 18.45 -6.42 8.29
N PRO A 32 18.24 -7.65 7.77
CA PRO A 32 16.89 -8.21 7.64
C PRO A 32 16.18 -8.40 8.99
N HIS A 33 16.95 -8.72 10.04
CA HIS A 33 16.44 -8.85 11.41
C HIS A 33 16.01 -7.48 11.96
N GLY A 34 16.81 -6.44 11.72
CA GLY A 34 16.47 -5.06 12.08
C GLY A 34 15.20 -4.58 11.39
N ILE A 35 15.05 -4.87 10.09
CA ILE A 35 13.83 -4.52 9.34
C ILE A 35 12.61 -5.28 9.89
N SER A 36 12.73 -6.60 10.09
CA SER A 36 11.66 -7.43 10.67
C SER A 36 11.21 -6.89 12.03
N TYR A 37 12.16 -6.52 12.89
CA TYR A 37 11.86 -5.90 14.18
C TYR A 37 11.15 -4.54 14.02
N GLY A 38 11.67 -3.67 13.15
CA GLY A 38 11.06 -2.35 12.89
C GLY A 38 9.63 -2.44 12.37
N ILE A 39 9.36 -3.36 11.44
CA ILE A 39 8.00 -3.59 10.92
C ILE A 39 7.08 -4.11 12.03
N LYS A 40 7.53 -5.09 12.83
CA LYS A 40 6.74 -5.62 13.95
C LYS A 40 6.38 -4.51 14.94
N GLN A 41 7.36 -3.72 15.38
CA GLN A 41 7.13 -2.60 16.29
C GLN A 41 6.16 -1.57 15.71
N TRP A 42 6.36 -1.16 14.45
CA TRP A 42 5.46 -0.21 13.80
C TRP A 42 4.02 -0.72 13.75
N ILE A 43 3.78 -2.01 13.43
CA ILE A 43 2.43 -2.57 13.41
C ILE A 43 1.82 -2.65 14.82
N LEU A 44 2.62 -3.01 15.84
CA LEU A 44 2.18 -3.06 17.23
C LEU A 44 1.78 -1.66 17.73
N ASP A 45 2.61 -0.65 17.46
CA ASP A 45 2.36 0.75 17.81
C ASP A 45 1.11 1.32 17.12
N ASN A 46 0.76 0.77 15.95
CA ASN A 46 -0.40 1.18 15.16
C ASN A 46 -1.58 0.21 15.33
N GLY A 47 -1.71 -0.48 16.46
CA GLY A 47 -2.97 -1.14 16.87
C GLY A 47 -3.06 -2.64 16.64
N GLY A 48 -2.04 -3.27 16.04
CA GLY A 48 -1.88 -4.71 16.04
C GLY A 48 -1.52 -5.21 17.44
N GLU A 49 -2.09 -6.33 17.90
CA GLU A 49 -1.78 -6.88 19.23
C GLU A 49 -0.70 -7.96 19.17
N ARG A 50 -0.71 -8.75 18.08
CA ARG A 50 0.28 -9.80 17.83
C ARG A 50 0.73 -9.71 16.39
N VAL A 51 2.04 -9.70 16.16
CA VAL A 51 2.60 -9.63 14.81
C VAL A 51 3.64 -10.71 14.66
N SER A 52 3.49 -11.56 13.65
CA SER A 52 4.52 -12.51 13.25
C SER A 52 4.92 -12.27 11.80
N ILE A 53 6.21 -12.42 11.55
CA ILE A 53 6.83 -12.37 10.23
C ILE A 53 7.79 -13.53 10.22
N GLU A 54 7.65 -14.43 9.26
CA GLU A 54 8.51 -15.61 9.14
C GLU A 54 9.90 -15.21 8.64
N ASN A 55 9.95 -14.49 7.52
CA ASN A 55 11.20 -14.07 6.93
C ASN A 55 11.09 -12.67 6.32
N VAL A 56 12.22 -11.97 6.32
CA VAL A 56 12.43 -10.73 5.59
C VAL A 56 13.73 -10.91 4.81
N ASP A 57 13.67 -10.66 3.51
CA ASP A 57 14.85 -10.63 2.67
C ASP A 57 15.07 -9.21 2.16
N PHE A 58 16.32 -8.76 2.21
CA PHE A 58 16.69 -7.48 1.65
C PHE A 58 18.09 -7.54 1.05
N ASN A 59 18.19 -7.15 -0.21
CA ASN A 59 19.44 -7.01 -0.90
C ASN A 59 19.68 -5.53 -1.23
N PRO A 60 20.56 -4.82 -0.48
CA PRO A 60 20.82 -3.40 -0.71
C PRO A 60 21.51 -3.10 -2.04
N PHE A 61 22.15 -4.07 -2.68
CA PHE A 61 22.85 -3.84 -3.95
C PHE A 61 21.88 -3.83 -5.13
N THR A 62 20.87 -4.70 -5.07
CA THR A 62 19.85 -4.80 -6.12
C THR A 62 18.59 -4.00 -5.81
N GLY A 63 18.36 -3.63 -4.54
CA GLY A 63 17.12 -2.96 -4.13
C GLY A 63 15.92 -3.92 -4.03
N ASN A 64 16.17 -5.23 -4.05
CA ASN A 64 15.14 -6.24 -3.81
C ASN A 64 14.82 -6.34 -2.32
N PHE A 65 13.54 -6.27 -2.01
CA PHE A 65 12.98 -6.43 -0.68
C PHE A 65 11.82 -7.42 -0.73
N ALA A 66 11.76 -8.34 0.23
CA ALA A 66 10.66 -9.28 0.37
C ALA A 66 10.29 -9.54 1.83
N ILE A 67 9.00 -9.71 2.08
CA ILE A 67 8.44 -10.14 3.36
C ILE A 67 7.63 -11.41 3.09
N TYR A 68 7.84 -12.42 3.93
CA TYR A 68 7.15 -13.69 3.85
C TYR A 68 6.33 -13.95 5.11
N ASN A 69 5.08 -14.38 4.90
CA ASN A 69 4.14 -14.81 5.92
C ASN A 69 4.00 -13.79 7.06
N LEU A 70 3.58 -12.58 6.71
CA LEU A 70 3.17 -11.55 7.66
C LEU A 70 1.77 -11.88 8.20
N ASN A 71 1.65 -11.94 9.52
CA ASN A 71 0.38 -12.13 10.21
C ASN A 71 0.20 -11.04 11.27
N VAL A 72 -0.99 -10.46 11.31
CA VAL A 72 -1.41 -9.52 12.35
C VAL A 72 -2.63 -10.11 13.04
N GLY A 73 -2.49 -10.35 14.33
CA GLY A 73 -3.51 -10.87 15.24
C GLY A 73 -4.09 -9.77 16.13
N LYS A 74 -5.38 -9.89 16.44
CA LYS A 74 -6.13 -9.00 17.33
C LYS A 74 -7.29 -9.74 17.97
N ASN A 75 -7.57 -9.57 19.27
CA ASN A 75 -8.72 -10.20 19.96
C ASN A 75 -8.85 -11.71 19.68
N ASN A 76 -7.72 -12.42 19.67
CA ASN A 76 -7.61 -13.85 19.37
C ASN A 76 -8.01 -14.29 17.94
N ILE A 77 -8.29 -13.37 17.02
CA ILE A 77 -8.44 -13.61 15.58
C ILE A 77 -7.20 -13.09 14.81
N THR A 78 -7.05 -13.48 13.55
CA THR A 78 -6.01 -12.98 12.63
C THR A 78 -6.65 -12.14 11.54
N PRO A 79 -6.92 -10.84 11.79
CA PRO A 79 -7.62 -9.99 10.83
C PRO A 79 -6.79 -9.66 9.59
N LEU A 80 -5.48 -9.89 9.59
CA LEU A 80 -4.64 -9.71 8.40
C LEU A 80 -3.59 -10.82 8.31
N ASN A 81 -3.54 -11.47 7.16
CA ASN A 81 -2.48 -12.38 6.76
C ASN A 81 -2.04 -12.02 5.33
N ILE A 82 -0.73 -11.99 5.09
CA ILE A 82 -0.13 -11.76 3.79
C ILE A 82 0.98 -12.79 3.58
N THR A 83 0.85 -13.60 2.54
CA THR A 83 1.81 -14.68 2.24
C THR A 83 3.14 -14.11 1.75
N GLU A 84 3.09 -13.14 0.83
CA GLU A 84 4.30 -12.59 0.23
C GLU A 84 4.08 -11.13 -0.19
N ILE A 85 5.04 -10.28 0.15
CA ILE A 85 5.19 -8.91 -0.38
C ILE A 85 6.59 -8.84 -0.98
N LYS A 86 6.70 -8.44 -2.25
CA LYS A 86 7.98 -8.16 -2.91
C LYS A 86 7.98 -6.76 -3.47
N LEU A 87 9.11 -6.08 -3.33
CA LEU A 87 9.37 -4.75 -3.84
C LEU A 87 10.75 -4.71 -4.50
N HIS A 88 10.85 -4.06 -5.66
CA HIS A 88 12.11 -3.80 -6.35
C HIS A 88 12.31 -2.30 -6.50
N LEU A 89 13.30 -1.75 -5.78
CA LEU A 89 13.65 -0.33 -5.79
C LEU A 89 14.82 -0.08 -6.73
N ASN A 90 14.73 0.97 -7.54
CA ASN A 90 15.85 1.46 -8.34
C ASN A 90 16.65 2.50 -7.54
N TRP A 91 17.84 2.12 -7.08
CA TRP A 91 18.72 3.02 -6.32
C TRP A 91 19.27 4.18 -7.13
N LEU A 92 19.52 3.97 -8.43
CA LEU A 92 20.12 4.99 -9.30
C LEU A 92 19.19 6.20 -9.45
N SER A 93 17.88 5.97 -9.47
CA SER A 93 16.88 7.04 -9.53
C SER A 93 16.88 7.96 -8.31
N LEU A 94 17.40 7.51 -7.15
CA LEU A 94 17.50 8.39 -5.98
C LEU A 94 18.47 9.54 -6.20
N TRP A 95 19.48 9.37 -7.07
CA TRP A 95 20.43 10.42 -7.46
C TRP A 95 19.79 11.51 -8.32
N SER A 96 18.66 11.20 -8.95
CA SER A 96 17.84 12.15 -9.71
C SER A 96 16.62 12.63 -8.92
N ASN A 97 16.65 12.58 -7.57
CA ASN A 97 15.54 12.93 -6.69
C ASN A 97 14.24 12.18 -7.04
N GLN A 98 14.34 10.91 -7.42
CA GLN A 98 13.17 10.10 -7.76
C GLN A 98 13.19 8.77 -7.01
N VAL A 99 12.14 8.49 -6.25
CA VAL A 99 11.89 7.16 -5.72
C VAL A 99 11.19 6.34 -6.80
N LEU A 100 11.94 5.49 -7.49
CA LEU A 100 11.42 4.61 -8.54
C LEU A 100 11.31 3.18 -8.03
N ILE A 101 10.07 2.72 -7.88
CA ILE A 101 9.74 1.32 -7.59
C ILE A 101 9.41 0.64 -8.92
N GLU A 102 10.28 -0.26 -9.35
CA GLU A 102 10.12 -0.98 -10.62
C GLU A 102 8.99 -2.00 -10.55
N GLY A 103 8.81 -2.63 -9.39
CA GLY A 103 7.80 -3.65 -9.20
C GLY A 103 7.37 -3.80 -7.75
N VAL A 104 6.06 -3.90 -7.54
CA VAL A 104 5.45 -4.36 -6.30
C VAL A 104 4.61 -5.59 -6.61
N SER A 105 4.77 -6.66 -5.84
CA SER A 105 4.00 -7.89 -5.96
C SER A 105 3.49 -8.28 -4.58
N ILE A 106 2.17 -8.44 -4.46
CA ILE A 106 1.53 -8.87 -3.22
C ILE A 106 0.74 -10.13 -3.51
N ARG A 107 0.93 -11.19 -2.72
CA ARG A 107 0.25 -12.48 -2.93
C ARG A 107 -0.33 -13.01 -1.63
N GLY A 108 -1.51 -13.61 -1.74
CA GLY A 108 -2.13 -14.38 -0.66
C GLY A 108 -2.49 -13.48 0.51
N VAL A 109 -3.31 -12.45 0.25
CA VAL A 109 -3.80 -11.52 1.26
C VAL A 109 -5.13 -12.03 1.77
N ASN A 110 -5.26 -12.20 3.08
CA ASN A 110 -6.52 -12.44 3.75
C ASN A 110 -6.75 -11.30 4.73
N LEU A 111 -7.79 -10.50 4.48
CA LEU A 111 -8.10 -9.31 5.25
C LEU A 111 -9.54 -9.41 5.77
N LEU A 112 -9.72 -9.28 7.07
CA LEU A 112 -11.01 -9.11 7.71
C LEU A 112 -11.18 -7.64 8.11
N ILE A 113 -12.24 -7.03 7.60
CA ILE A 113 -12.70 -5.70 7.99
C ILE A 113 -14.01 -5.89 8.76
N ASP A 114 -13.96 -5.72 10.07
CA ASP A 114 -15.12 -5.79 10.95
C ASP A 114 -15.46 -4.40 11.49
N GLN A 115 -16.60 -3.87 11.05
CA GLN A 115 -17.13 -2.57 11.46
C GLN A 115 -18.43 -2.74 12.26
N SER A 116 -18.68 -3.92 12.85
CA SER A 116 -19.85 -4.16 13.68
C SER A 116 -19.80 -3.39 15.02
N GLU A 117 -18.60 -3.15 15.55
CA GLU A 117 -18.34 -2.27 16.68
C GLU A 117 -17.72 -0.94 16.21
N LYS A 118 -18.03 0.17 16.91
CA LYS A 118 -17.80 1.59 16.55
C LYS A 118 -16.35 2.03 16.24
N ALA A 119 -15.41 1.13 15.99
CA ALA A 119 -14.01 1.44 15.68
C ALA A 119 -13.82 1.73 14.17
N TYR A 120 -14.28 2.90 13.71
CA TYR A 120 -14.19 3.38 12.32
C TYR A 120 -12.77 3.65 11.78
N SER A 121 -11.71 3.16 12.43
CA SER A 121 -10.33 3.57 12.12
C SER A 121 -9.35 2.42 11.93
N GLN A 122 -9.81 1.16 11.90
CA GLN A 122 -8.91 0.00 11.81
C GLN A 122 -9.21 -0.86 10.58
N ILE A 123 -8.18 -1.14 9.77
CA ILE A 123 -8.23 -2.09 8.65
C ILE A 123 -7.26 -3.22 8.98
N GLY A 124 -7.76 -4.45 9.08
CA GLY A 124 -6.90 -5.61 9.35
C GLY A 124 -6.19 -5.57 10.71
N GLY A 125 -6.79 -4.88 11.69
CA GLY A 125 -6.19 -4.66 13.01
C GLY A 125 -5.24 -3.45 13.10
N ILE A 126 -4.91 -2.78 12.00
CA ILE A 126 -4.02 -1.62 11.98
C ILE A 126 -4.85 -0.33 11.94
N MET A 127 -4.57 0.60 12.84
CA MET A 127 -5.07 1.97 12.79
C MET A 127 -4.43 2.69 11.60
N LEU A 128 -5.26 3.11 10.64
CA LEU A 128 -4.80 4.10 9.68
C LEU A 128 -4.54 5.38 10.49
N ALA A 129 -3.32 5.91 10.41
CA ALA A 129 -2.90 7.04 11.23
C ALA A 129 -3.97 8.14 11.25
N PRO A 130 -4.24 8.77 12.41
CA PRO A 130 -5.10 9.93 12.46
C PRO A 130 -4.57 10.99 11.48
N GLU A 131 -5.49 11.74 10.86
CA GLU A 131 -5.18 12.78 9.89
C GLU A 131 -3.87 13.50 10.23
N PRO A 132 -2.98 13.73 9.25
CA PRO A 132 -1.74 14.42 9.51
C PRO A 132 -2.08 15.72 10.24
N LYS A 133 -1.56 15.86 11.47
CA LYS A 133 -1.61 17.12 12.22
C LYS A 133 -1.31 18.20 11.21
N THR A 134 -2.25 19.11 11.00
CA THR A 134 -2.24 20.14 9.97
C THR A 134 -0.95 20.95 10.08
N LYS A 135 0.13 20.44 9.47
CA LYS A 135 1.18 21.27 8.95
C LYS A 135 0.50 21.99 7.82
N THR A 136 0.38 23.29 7.98
CA THR A 136 0.01 24.24 6.94
C THR A 136 0.54 23.70 5.62
N ALA A 137 -0.36 23.43 4.68
CA ALA A 137 0.00 23.14 3.31
C ALA A 137 0.55 24.43 2.71
N ASP A 138 1.78 24.77 3.09
CA ASP A 138 2.68 25.37 2.12
C ASP A 138 2.90 24.27 1.08
N GLU A 139 2.66 24.62 -0.17
CA GLU A 139 2.75 23.78 -1.35
C GLU A 139 3.84 22.72 -1.16
N SER A 140 3.44 21.44 -1.18
CA SER A 140 4.36 20.31 -1.10
C SER A 140 5.16 20.24 -2.39
N ASP A 141 6.08 21.18 -2.55
CA ASP A 141 7.19 21.20 -3.48
C ASP A 141 8.25 20.20 -2.96
N SER A 142 7.80 18.97 -2.67
CA SER A 142 8.72 17.90 -2.34
C SER A 142 9.57 17.68 -3.58
N PRO A 143 10.90 17.90 -3.52
CA PRO A 143 11.77 17.74 -4.69
C PRO A 143 11.82 16.30 -5.18
N TRP A 144 11.23 15.36 -4.41
CA TRP A 144 11.18 13.95 -4.69
C TRP A 144 9.93 13.53 -5.48
N GLY A 145 10.15 13.02 -6.69
CA GLY A 145 9.12 12.32 -7.45
C GLY A 145 8.96 10.87 -6.98
N LEU A 146 7.73 10.36 -6.87
CA LEU A 146 7.43 8.94 -6.63
C LEU A 146 6.94 8.32 -7.93
N ALA A 147 7.48 7.14 -8.28
CA ALA A 147 7.00 6.37 -9.42
C ALA A 147 6.93 4.87 -9.09
N ILE A 148 5.85 4.23 -9.51
CA ILE A 148 5.66 2.77 -9.48
C ILE A 148 5.39 2.31 -10.91
N GLN A 149 6.33 1.56 -11.49
CA GLN A 149 6.16 1.08 -12.87
C GLN A 149 5.11 -0.04 -12.95
N PHE A 150 5.18 -0.99 -12.02
CA PHE A 150 4.24 -2.10 -11.95
C PHE A 150 3.85 -2.42 -10.51
N LEU A 151 2.55 -2.62 -10.28
CA LEU A 151 2.01 -3.21 -9.06
C LEU A 151 1.09 -4.35 -9.48
N ASN A 152 1.28 -5.51 -8.88
CA ASN A 152 0.35 -6.62 -9.03
C ASN A 152 -0.05 -7.17 -7.66
N MET A 153 -1.31 -7.61 -7.59
CA MET A 153 -1.81 -8.38 -6.47
C MET A 153 -2.49 -9.64 -6.97
N ARG A 154 -2.30 -10.75 -6.26
CA ARG A 154 -2.92 -12.04 -6.56
C ARG A 154 -3.43 -12.70 -5.30
N ASP A 155 -4.51 -13.45 -5.44
CA ASP A 155 -5.08 -14.25 -4.37
C ASP A 155 -5.40 -13.40 -3.13
N VAL A 156 -6.16 -12.32 -3.33
CA VAL A 156 -6.59 -11.44 -2.24
C VAL A 156 -8.04 -11.78 -1.88
N SER A 157 -8.30 -12.03 -0.61
CA SER A 157 -9.62 -12.23 -0.04
C SER A 157 -9.87 -11.18 1.03
N ILE A 158 -10.92 -10.39 0.85
CA ILE A 158 -11.35 -9.37 1.80
C ILE A 158 -12.74 -9.75 2.29
N ASP A 159 -12.85 -10.10 3.56
CA ASP A 159 -14.12 -10.30 4.25
C ASP A 159 -14.55 -8.98 4.90
N TYR A 160 -15.63 -8.40 4.41
CA TYR A 160 -16.19 -7.16 4.92
C TYR A 160 -17.48 -7.44 5.71
N LYS A 161 -17.50 -7.03 6.98
CA LYS A 161 -18.64 -7.21 7.89
C LYS A 161 -19.06 -5.85 8.45
N ILE A 162 -20.28 -5.44 8.12
CA ILE A 162 -21.01 -4.35 8.77
C ILE A 162 -22.30 -4.88 9.36
N GLN A 163 -22.95 -4.11 10.24
CA GLN A 163 -24.19 -4.54 10.90
C GLN A 163 -25.29 -4.99 9.91
N ALA A 164 -25.37 -4.36 8.73
CA ALA A 164 -26.42 -4.63 7.74
C ALA A 164 -26.01 -5.61 6.61
N LEU A 165 -24.72 -5.95 6.46
CA LEU A 165 -24.21 -6.68 5.31
C LEU A 165 -22.89 -7.40 5.62
N SER A 166 -22.77 -8.64 5.14
CA SER A 166 -21.52 -9.37 5.09
C SER A 166 -21.21 -9.72 3.63
N SER A 167 -20.07 -9.29 3.13
CA SER A 167 -19.64 -9.49 1.73
C SER A 167 -18.18 -9.93 1.68
N ARG A 168 -17.87 -10.78 0.70
CA ARG A 168 -16.51 -11.25 0.44
C ARG A 168 -16.07 -10.79 -0.94
N LEU A 169 -14.99 -10.01 -1.00
CA LEU A 169 -14.32 -9.66 -2.24
C LEU A 169 -13.11 -10.58 -2.43
N GLN A 170 -13.11 -11.33 -3.52
CA GLN A 170 -11.97 -12.16 -3.95
C GLN A 170 -11.35 -11.53 -5.20
N ILE A 171 -10.15 -10.98 -5.09
CA ILE A 171 -9.40 -10.49 -6.23
C ILE A 171 -8.43 -11.58 -6.66
N LYS A 172 -8.68 -12.16 -7.84
CA LYS A 172 -7.79 -13.14 -8.45
C LYS A 172 -6.54 -12.46 -8.98
N ARG A 173 -6.72 -11.31 -9.64
CA ARG A 173 -5.64 -10.50 -10.21
C ARG A 173 -5.99 -9.03 -10.15
N PHE A 174 -5.06 -8.24 -9.65
CA PHE A 174 -5.06 -6.79 -9.80
C PHE A 174 -3.75 -6.39 -10.45
N GLU A 175 -3.80 -5.46 -11.39
CA GLU A 175 -2.63 -4.87 -12.03
C GLU A 175 -2.77 -3.36 -12.12
N MET A 176 -1.69 -2.67 -11.81
CA MET A 176 -1.53 -1.24 -12.04
C MET A 176 -0.21 -1.00 -12.76
N LYS A 177 -0.24 -0.14 -13.78
CA LYS A 177 0.96 0.24 -14.56
C LYS A 177 1.15 1.75 -14.58
N SER A 178 2.40 2.16 -14.43
CA SER A 178 2.85 3.52 -14.74
C SER A 178 2.25 4.61 -13.84
N LEU A 179 2.29 4.41 -12.53
CA LEU A 179 1.95 5.46 -11.55
C LEU A 179 3.15 6.39 -11.35
N ALA A 180 3.01 7.70 -11.54
CA ALA A 180 4.10 8.64 -11.33
C ALA A 180 3.59 10.01 -10.84
N SER A 181 4.01 10.45 -9.66
CA SER A 181 3.60 11.75 -9.10
C SER A 181 4.22 12.94 -9.81
N ALA A 182 5.47 12.79 -10.29
CA ALA A 182 6.17 13.81 -11.07
C ALA A 182 5.61 14.01 -12.48
N HIS A 183 4.69 13.13 -12.93
CA HIS A 183 4.00 13.25 -14.21
C HIS A 183 2.47 13.31 -14.01
N PRO A 184 1.94 14.44 -13.49
CA PRO A 184 0.52 14.63 -13.14
C PRO A 184 -0.51 14.11 -14.16
N ASN A 185 -0.24 14.35 -15.44
CA ASN A 185 -1.18 14.06 -16.53
C ASN A 185 -1.02 12.65 -17.12
N GLN A 186 -0.03 11.87 -16.64
CA GLN A 186 0.21 10.52 -17.12
C GLN A 186 -0.90 9.57 -16.68
N GLU A 187 -1.39 8.77 -17.62
CA GLU A 187 -2.40 7.75 -17.34
C GLU A 187 -1.76 6.53 -16.66
N THR A 188 -2.35 6.16 -15.52
CA THR A 188 -2.08 4.90 -14.83
C THR A 188 -3.12 3.87 -15.28
N ILE A 189 -2.70 2.77 -15.86
CA ILE A 189 -3.61 1.71 -16.32
C ILE A 189 -3.93 0.81 -15.12
N VAL A 190 -5.21 0.51 -14.90
CA VAL A 190 -5.68 -0.39 -13.84
C VAL A 190 -6.49 -1.52 -14.45
N LYS A 191 -6.26 -2.74 -13.97
CA LYS A 191 -7.05 -3.94 -14.29
C LYS A 191 -7.32 -4.73 -13.02
N LEU A 192 -8.54 -5.24 -12.89
CA LEU A 192 -8.98 -6.08 -11.79
C LEU A 192 -9.85 -7.20 -12.33
N ASP A 193 -9.51 -8.42 -11.95
CA ASP A 193 -10.31 -9.62 -12.17
C ASP A 193 -10.59 -10.28 -10.81
N GLY A 194 -11.86 -10.54 -10.52
CA GLY A 194 -12.25 -11.07 -9.22
C GLY A 194 -13.70 -11.53 -9.14
N GLN A 195 -14.16 -11.66 -7.91
CA GLN A 195 -15.53 -12.00 -7.55
C GLN A 195 -15.93 -11.20 -6.31
N VAL A 196 -17.14 -10.64 -6.31
CA VAL A 196 -17.79 -10.13 -5.11
C VAL A 196 -18.90 -11.10 -4.78
N ASP A 197 -18.76 -11.78 -3.65
CA ASP A 197 -19.65 -12.85 -3.21
C ASP A 197 -19.69 -13.99 -4.24
N ASN A 198 -20.78 -14.09 -5.01
CA ASN A 198 -20.90 -15.05 -6.11
C ASN A 198 -20.76 -14.38 -7.48
N ALA A 199 -20.73 -13.05 -7.55
CA ALA A 199 -20.74 -12.30 -8.80
C ALA A 199 -19.33 -12.08 -9.33
N GLU A 200 -19.06 -12.54 -10.56
CA GLU A 200 -17.78 -12.25 -11.21
C GLU A 200 -17.67 -10.76 -11.49
N ILE A 201 -16.51 -10.16 -11.24
CA ILE A 201 -16.22 -8.75 -11.55
C ILE A 201 -14.96 -8.64 -12.40
N LYS A 202 -15.05 -7.84 -13.45
CA LYS A 202 -13.92 -7.36 -14.24
C LYS A 202 -13.96 -5.85 -14.30
N LEU A 203 -12.85 -5.21 -14.00
CA LEU A 203 -12.70 -3.77 -14.11
C LEU A 203 -11.43 -3.45 -14.88
N GLN A 204 -11.52 -2.55 -15.83
CA GLN A 204 -10.37 -2.04 -16.57
C GLN A 204 -10.53 -0.56 -16.81
N GLY A 205 -9.46 0.20 -16.66
CA GLY A 205 -9.55 1.64 -16.84
C GLY A 205 -8.22 2.36 -16.75
N LYS A 206 -8.34 3.68 -16.78
CA LYS A 206 -7.25 4.64 -16.74
C LYS A 206 -7.52 5.64 -15.64
N LEU A 207 -6.51 5.82 -14.79
CA LEU A 207 -6.51 6.75 -13.67
C LEU A 207 -5.53 7.89 -13.98
N LYS A 208 -5.88 9.12 -13.61
CA LYS A 208 -4.93 10.25 -13.53
C LYS A 208 -4.96 10.74 -12.08
N PRO A 209 -4.19 10.13 -11.17
CA PRO A 209 -4.34 10.40 -9.74
C PRO A 209 -3.71 11.72 -9.30
N PHE A 210 -2.80 12.26 -10.10
CA PHE A 210 -2.00 13.43 -9.75
C PHE A 210 -2.26 14.64 -10.66
N SER A 211 -3.20 14.55 -11.61
CA SER A 211 -3.58 15.67 -12.47
C SER A 211 -4.29 16.77 -11.69
N ALA A 212 -4.38 17.96 -12.27
CA ALA A 212 -5.18 19.06 -11.69
C ALA A 212 -6.66 18.67 -11.47
N GLU A 213 -7.18 17.78 -12.33
CA GLU A 213 -8.48 17.15 -12.17
C GLU A 213 -8.27 15.64 -12.04
N PRO A 214 -8.05 15.11 -10.82
CA PRO A 214 -7.87 13.68 -10.64
C PRO A 214 -9.12 12.93 -11.06
N GLY A 215 -8.95 11.81 -11.76
CA GLY A 215 -10.10 11.06 -12.24
C GLY A 215 -9.79 9.65 -12.69
N PHE A 216 -10.86 8.88 -12.84
CA PHE A 216 -10.84 7.51 -13.32
C PHE A 216 -11.86 7.37 -14.45
N THR A 217 -11.46 6.72 -15.55
CA THR A 217 -12.37 6.32 -16.62
C THR A 217 -12.18 4.85 -16.89
N GLY A 218 -13.27 4.10 -17.04
CA GLY A 218 -13.14 2.67 -17.23
C GLY A 218 -14.45 1.95 -17.50
N LYS A 219 -14.30 0.65 -17.70
CA LYS A 219 -15.37 -0.30 -17.91
C LYS A 219 -15.42 -1.26 -16.72
N VAL A 220 -16.62 -1.49 -16.20
CA VAL A 220 -16.90 -2.54 -15.22
C VAL A 220 -17.91 -3.53 -15.82
N GLU A 221 -17.59 -4.80 -15.68
CA GLU A 221 -18.46 -5.92 -16.03
C GLU A 221 -18.69 -6.74 -14.76
N MET A 222 -19.94 -6.95 -14.40
CA MET A 222 -20.34 -7.85 -13.31
C MET A 222 -21.34 -8.89 -13.82
N LYS A 223 -21.16 -10.15 -13.45
CA LYS A 223 -22.07 -11.24 -13.84
C LYS A 223 -22.59 -11.97 -12.62
N GLY A 224 -23.90 -12.22 -12.59
CA GLY A 224 -24.53 -13.03 -11.55
C GLY A 224 -24.65 -12.32 -10.19
N VAL A 225 -24.90 -11.01 -10.18
CA VAL A 225 -25.14 -10.26 -8.93
C VAL A 225 -26.47 -10.69 -8.32
N THR A 226 -26.43 -11.41 -7.19
CA THR A 226 -27.65 -11.84 -6.50
C THR A 226 -28.24 -10.71 -5.66
N LEU A 227 -29.37 -10.18 -6.10
CA LEU A 227 -29.93 -8.92 -5.55
C LEU A 227 -30.46 -9.04 -4.12
N ASN A 228 -30.89 -10.24 -3.72
CA ASN A 228 -31.41 -10.50 -2.37
C ASN A 228 -30.37 -10.20 -1.27
N LYS A 229 -29.08 -10.34 -1.58
CA LYS A 229 -27.98 -10.08 -0.65
C LYS A 229 -27.88 -8.60 -0.26
N TYR A 230 -28.37 -7.71 -1.10
CA TYR A 230 -28.34 -6.26 -0.89
C TYR A 230 -29.68 -5.69 -0.45
N ALA A 231 -30.68 -6.54 -0.18
CA ALA A 231 -32.02 -6.09 0.21
C ALA A 231 -31.99 -5.24 1.51
N SER A 232 -31.06 -5.52 2.42
CA SER A 232 -30.87 -4.74 3.65
C SER A 232 -30.38 -3.31 3.43
N LEU A 233 -29.85 -3.00 2.24
CA LEU A 233 -29.41 -1.65 1.86
C LEU A 233 -30.53 -0.83 1.21
N LEU A 234 -31.69 -1.44 0.91
CA LEU A 234 -32.78 -0.77 0.21
C LEU A 234 -33.71 -0.04 1.19
N PRO A 235 -34.40 1.01 0.73
CA PRO A 235 -35.40 1.70 1.54
C PRO A 235 -36.49 0.73 2.04
N PRO A 236 -37.08 0.97 3.24
CA PRO A 236 -38.11 0.10 3.81
C PRO A 236 -39.35 -0.09 2.92
N SER A 237 -39.58 0.80 1.95
CA SER A 237 -40.66 0.73 0.97
C SER A 237 -40.50 -0.43 -0.03
N ILE A 238 -39.30 -0.99 -0.18
CA ILE A 238 -39.04 -2.14 -1.05
C ILE A 238 -39.05 -3.41 -0.20
N SER A 239 -40.18 -4.12 -0.20
CA SER A 239 -40.42 -5.25 0.69
C SER A 239 -39.65 -6.52 0.33
N GLN A 240 -39.36 -6.76 -0.96
CA GLN A 240 -38.54 -7.89 -1.42
C GLN A 240 -37.81 -7.56 -2.74
N VAL A 241 -36.53 -7.94 -2.83
CA VAL A 241 -35.79 -7.98 -4.09
C VAL A 241 -35.19 -9.37 -4.27
N LYS A 242 -35.59 -10.04 -5.35
CA LYS A 242 -35.11 -11.38 -5.73
C LYS A 242 -34.69 -11.34 -7.20
N GLY A 243 -33.66 -12.10 -7.55
CA GLY A 243 -33.16 -12.21 -8.92
C GLY A 243 -31.64 -12.11 -9.00
N SER A 244 -31.16 -12.23 -10.23
CA SER A 244 -29.76 -12.02 -10.59
C SER A 244 -29.67 -10.90 -11.62
N SER A 245 -28.60 -10.10 -11.56
CA SER A 245 -28.33 -9.03 -12.51
C SER A 245 -26.93 -9.16 -13.11
N ASN A 246 -26.82 -8.78 -14.38
CA ASN A 246 -25.54 -8.57 -15.05
C ASN A 246 -25.41 -7.07 -15.33
N ILE A 247 -24.23 -6.52 -15.08
CA ILE A 247 -23.93 -5.11 -15.25
C ILE A 247 -22.79 -5.01 -16.25
N ASP A 248 -22.96 -4.24 -17.30
CA ASP A 248 -21.90 -3.84 -18.22
C ASP A 248 -22.02 -2.33 -18.39
N THR A 249 -21.06 -1.60 -17.82
CA THR A 249 -21.11 -0.14 -17.74
C THR A 249 -19.74 0.47 -17.98
N GLU A 250 -19.72 1.53 -18.79
CA GLU A 250 -18.61 2.48 -18.84
C GLU A 250 -18.91 3.68 -17.94
N PHE A 251 -17.92 4.12 -17.18
CA PHE A 251 -18.08 5.21 -16.23
C PHE A 251 -16.84 6.10 -16.16
N GLY A 252 -17.07 7.36 -15.78
CA GLY A 252 -16.04 8.35 -15.52
C GLY A 252 -16.30 9.01 -14.16
N ILE A 253 -15.28 9.05 -13.31
CA ILE A 253 -15.29 9.73 -12.02
C ILE A 253 -14.26 10.86 -12.08
N HIS A 254 -14.69 12.08 -11.78
CA HIS A 254 -13.82 13.24 -11.64
C HIS A 254 -13.89 13.74 -10.20
N LEU A 255 -12.74 13.97 -9.59
CA LEU A 255 -12.63 14.48 -8.23
C LEU A 255 -12.43 16.00 -8.30
N THR A 256 -13.43 16.75 -7.88
CA THR A 256 -13.31 18.21 -7.70
C THR A 256 -12.96 18.51 -6.24
N CYS A 257 -11.76 19.02 -5.98
CA CYS A 257 -11.41 19.54 -4.67
C CYS A 257 -12.08 20.91 -4.48
N GLN A 258 -13.22 20.95 -3.79
CA GLN A 258 -13.86 22.21 -3.44
C GLN A 258 -13.13 22.79 -2.23
N ALA A 259 -12.09 23.59 -2.49
CA ALA A 259 -11.42 24.34 -1.43
C ALA A 259 -12.46 25.27 -0.76
N ASP A 260 -12.75 24.99 0.51
CA ASP A 260 -13.67 25.78 1.32
C ASP A 260 -13.12 27.21 1.51
N ARG A 261 -13.46 28.10 0.57
CA ARG A 261 -13.08 29.52 0.57
C ARG A 261 -13.76 30.30 1.71
N SER A 262 -14.63 29.69 2.52
CA SER A 262 -15.34 30.38 3.59
C SER A 262 -14.44 30.84 4.76
N ARG A 263 -13.25 30.24 4.93
CA ARG A 263 -12.30 30.63 5.99
C ARG A 263 -11.39 31.80 5.63
N LEU A 264 -11.15 32.09 4.34
CA LEU A 264 -10.27 33.20 3.93
C LEU A 264 -10.94 34.58 4.06
N ARG A 265 -12.28 34.65 4.07
CA ARG A 265 -12.99 35.93 4.16
C ARG A 265 -13.06 36.52 5.58
N LYS A 266 -12.93 35.70 6.63
CA LYS A 266 -12.95 36.19 8.02
C LYS A 266 -11.63 36.81 8.48
N LYS A 267 -10.51 36.52 7.80
CA LYS A 267 -9.19 37.07 8.16
C LYS A 267 -8.88 38.42 7.47
N ALA A 268 -9.66 38.82 6.47
CA ALA A 268 -9.48 40.06 5.71
C ALA A 268 -10.34 41.23 6.22
N LEU A 269 -11.12 41.05 7.29
CA LEU A 269 -12.02 42.06 7.86
C LEU A 269 -11.71 42.39 9.34
N SER A 270 -10.54 41.98 9.86
CA SER A 270 -10.09 42.29 11.23
C SER A 270 -8.79 43.10 11.26
N HIS A 271 -8.65 44.06 10.35
CA HIS A 271 -7.65 45.12 10.45
C HIS A 271 -8.34 46.47 10.34
#